data_AF-A0A9D1MCH5-F1
#
_entry.id   AF-A0A9D1MCH5-F1
#
_cell.length_a   1.000
_cell.length_b   1.000
_cell.length_c   1.000
_cell.angle_alpha   90.00
_cell.angle_beta   90.00
_cell.angle_gamma   90.00
#
_symmetry.space_group_name_H-M   'P 1'
#
loop_
_entity.id
_entity.type
_entity.pdbx_description
1 polymer ?
#
loop_
_entity_poly.entity_id
_entity_poly.type
_entity_poly.pdbx_seq_one_letter_code
_entity_poly.pdbx_strand_id
1 'polypeptide(L)'
;MDRKSLRIVSLCVSACIAIGCIFYLFRHEIQDNIISLIAYELDREREKDVGRYTVEEFGSGKFTINHDASGNHLNMHENDSTAVVILENISHYKDKNDKLYAVAPCGETVIDKSNIAYVHRNDYDPTIDKDAKITRGGSYIIFSKHYISDSLIYLDSYDDFNETDRKIFDKIKD
;
A
#
# COMPACT_ATOMS: atom_id res chain seq x y z
N MET A 1 -32.97 -48.45 -9.03
CA MET A 1 -31.91 -47.56 -9.54
C MET A 1 -30.76 -48.43 -10.02
N ASP A 2 -30.31 -48.28 -11.26
CA ASP A 2 -29.25 -49.15 -11.81
C ASP A 2 -27.86 -48.76 -11.28
N ARG A 3 -26.86 -49.65 -11.44
CA ARG A 3 -25.48 -49.42 -10.96
C ARG A 3 -24.80 -48.20 -11.60
N LYS A 4 -25.18 -47.80 -12.82
CA LYS A 4 -24.64 -46.61 -13.50
C LYS A 4 -25.24 -45.35 -12.87
N SER A 5 -26.55 -45.31 -12.64
CA SER A 5 -27.22 -44.20 -11.95
C SER A 5 -26.67 -44.00 -10.53
N LEU A 6 -26.41 -45.09 -9.79
CA LEU A 6 -25.81 -45.02 -8.45
C LEU A 6 -24.38 -44.42 -8.47
N ARG A 7 -23.57 -44.77 -9.49
CA ARG A 7 -22.22 -44.22 -9.66
C ARG A 7 -22.24 -42.74 -10.00
N ILE A 8 -23.15 -42.31 -10.88
CA ILE A 8 -23.30 -40.90 -11.26
C ILE A 8 -23.69 -40.07 -10.03
N VAL A 9 -24.69 -40.52 -9.27
CA VAL A 9 -25.12 -39.83 -8.04
C VAL A 9 -23.99 -39.74 -7.02
N SER A 10 -23.24 -40.83 -6.81
CA SER A 10 -22.09 -40.83 -5.90
C SER A 10 -20.99 -39.86 -6.31
N LEU A 11 -20.67 -39.79 -7.61
CA LEU A 11 -19.71 -38.82 -8.17
C LEU A 11 -20.19 -37.38 -7.96
N CYS A 12 -21.46 -37.08 -8.24
CA CYS A 12 -22.04 -35.76 -8.01
C CYS A 12 -21.98 -35.35 -6.53
N VAL A 13 -22.37 -36.25 -5.62
CA VAL A 13 -22.33 -35.98 -4.18
C VAL A 13 -20.89 -35.75 -3.71
N SER A 14 -19.94 -36.59 -4.17
CA SER A 14 -18.53 -36.45 -3.80
C SER A 14 -17.93 -35.15 -4.32
N ALA A 15 -18.28 -34.73 -5.54
CA ALA A 15 -17.86 -33.45 -6.10
C ALA A 15 -18.45 -32.26 -5.32
N CYS A 16 -19.73 -32.29 -4.95
CA CYS A 16 -20.34 -31.24 -4.13
C CYS A 16 -19.69 -31.13 -2.74
N ILE A 17 -19.36 -32.26 -2.11
CA ILE A 17 -18.64 -32.26 -0.82
C ILE A 17 -17.25 -31.66 -1.00
N ALA A 18 -16.49 -32.08 -2.03
CA ALA A 18 -15.17 -31.53 -2.31
C ALA A 18 -15.20 -30.02 -2.56
N ILE A 19 -16.15 -29.54 -3.35
CA ILE A 19 -16.37 -28.11 -3.60
C ILE A 19 -16.71 -27.39 -2.29
N GLY A 20 -17.63 -27.93 -1.49
CA GLY A 20 -17.98 -27.38 -0.18
C GLY A 20 -16.78 -27.29 0.78
N CYS A 21 -15.92 -28.31 0.79
CA CYS A 21 -14.67 -28.31 1.55
C CYS A 21 -13.69 -27.24 1.05
N ILE A 22 -13.55 -27.07 -0.26
CA ILE A 22 -12.71 -26.00 -0.85
C ILE A 22 -13.24 -24.64 -0.42
N PHE A 23 -14.54 -24.37 -0.58
CA PHE A 23 -15.14 -23.11 -0.12
C PHE A 23 -14.96 -22.90 1.38
N TYR A 24 -15.06 -23.94 2.19
CA TYR A 24 -14.83 -23.84 3.64
C TYR A 24 -13.37 -23.52 3.98
N LEU A 25 -12.42 -24.20 3.34
CA LEU A 25 -10.98 -24.00 3.56
C LEU A 25 -10.53 -22.59 3.14
N PHE A 26 -11.03 -22.11 2.00
CA PHE A 26 -10.65 -20.82 1.43
C PHE A 26 -11.64 -19.69 1.77
N ARG A 27 -12.59 -19.91 2.69
CA ARG A 27 -13.68 -18.96 2.96
C ARG A 27 -13.18 -17.57 3.32
N HIS A 28 -12.10 -17.48 4.09
CA HIS A 28 -11.54 -16.22 4.56
C HIS A 28 -10.87 -15.48 3.41
N GLU A 29 -10.02 -16.15 2.63
CA GLU A 29 -9.41 -15.57 1.43
C GLU A 29 -10.46 -15.11 0.40
N ILE A 30 -11.54 -15.87 0.20
CA ILE A 30 -12.63 -15.47 -0.69
C ILE A 30 -13.35 -14.23 -0.15
N GLN A 31 -13.63 -14.20 1.16
CA GLN A 31 -14.25 -13.03 1.81
C GLN A 31 -13.37 -11.80 1.67
N ASP A 32 -12.08 -11.91 1.98
CA ASP A 32 -11.12 -10.80 1.91
C ASP A 32 -10.98 -10.27 0.49
N ASN A 33 -10.94 -11.17 -0.52
CA ASN A 33 -10.92 -10.78 -1.94
C ASN A 33 -12.20 -10.07 -2.41
N ILE A 34 -13.37 -10.48 -1.92
CA ILE A 34 -14.63 -9.80 -2.26
C ILE A 34 -14.67 -8.42 -1.59
N ILE A 35 -14.29 -8.34 -0.31
CA ILE A 35 -14.27 -7.08 0.45
C ILE A 35 -13.30 -6.10 -0.18
N SER A 36 -12.09 -6.54 -0.58
CA SER A 36 -11.10 -5.67 -1.22
C SER A 36 -11.57 -5.17 -2.59
N LEU A 37 -12.24 -6.01 -3.38
CA LEU A 37 -12.81 -5.59 -4.67
C LEU A 37 -13.92 -4.53 -4.48
N ILE A 38 -14.79 -4.71 -3.49
CA ILE A 38 -15.84 -3.73 -3.17
C ILE A 38 -15.22 -2.42 -2.67
N ALA A 39 -14.22 -2.48 -1.79
CA ALA A 39 -13.51 -1.30 -1.30
C ALA A 39 -12.85 -0.52 -2.44
N TYR A 40 -12.13 -1.21 -3.32
CA TYR A 40 -11.52 -0.63 -4.52
C TYR A 40 -12.54 0.09 -5.40
N GLU A 41 -13.70 -0.53 -5.65
CA GLU A 41 -14.74 0.08 -6.49
C GLU A 41 -15.36 1.31 -5.82
N LEU A 42 -15.58 1.28 -4.51
CA LEU A 42 -16.05 2.44 -3.73
C LEU A 42 -15.04 3.58 -3.74
N ASP A 43 -13.75 3.29 -3.57
CA ASP A 43 -12.69 4.30 -3.61
C ASP A 43 -12.54 4.87 -5.03
N ARG A 44 -12.73 4.04 -6.07
CA ARG A 44 -12.77 4.50 -7.46
C ARG A 44 -13.94 5.42 -7.76
N GLU A 45 -15.13 5.10 -7.27
CA GLU A 45 -16.30 5.97 -7.37
C GLU A 45 -16.03 7.31 -6.66
N ARG A 46 -15.48 7.25 -5.45
CA ARG A 46 -15.11 8.43 -4.67
C ARG A 46 -14.05 9.28 -5.36
N GLU A 47 -13.02 8.66 -5.95
CA GLU A 47 -11.99 9.37 -6.71
C GLU A 47 -12.57 10.07 -7.95
N LYS A 48 -13.60 9.52 -8.61
CA LYS A 48 -14.28 10.24 -9.70
C LYS A 48 -14.97 11.51 -9.22
N ASP A 49 -15.54 11.49 -8.01
CA ASP A 49 -16.32 12.58 -7.46
C ASP A 49 -15.45 13.70 -6.86
N VAL A 50 -14.42 13.33 -6.09
CA VAL A 50 -13.59 14.29 -5.34
C VAL A 50 -12.12 14.32 -5.77
N GLY A 51 -11.72 13.46 -6.71
CA GLY A 51 -10.33 13.28 -7.09
C GLY A 51 -9.51 12.62 -5.96
N ARG A 52 -8.18 12.64 -6.14
CA ARG A 52 -7.23 12.31 -5.08
C ARG A 52 -7.35 13.35 -3.97
N TYR A 53 -7.44 12.90 -2.72
CA TYR A 53 -7.49 13.80 -1.56
C TYR A 53 -6.40 13.47 -0.56
N THR A 54 -5.97 14.49 0.18
CA THR A 54 -4.98 14.36 1.25
C THR A 54 -5.64 13.81 2.50
N VAL A 55 -5.06 12.74 3.03
CA VAL A 55 -5.46 12.09 4.29
C VAL A 55 -4.66 12.67 5.45
N GLU A 56 -3.36 12.89 5.23
CA GLU A 56 -2.45 13.42 6.22
C GLU A 56 -1.45 14.37 5.54
N GLU A 57 -1.21 15.51 6.17
CA GLU A 57 -0.22 16.50 5.71
C GLU A 57 0.79 16.72 6.82
N PHE A 58 2.07 16.50 6.54
CA PHE A 58 3.11 16.65 7.55
C PHE A 58 3.97 17.89 7.31
N GLY A 59 4.18 18.66 8.38
CA GLY A 59 5.10 19.79 8.41
C GLY A 59 4.72 20.89 7.42
N SER A 60 5.57 21.11 6.42
CA SER A 60 5.40 22.17 5.41
C SER A 60 4.49 21.79 4.24
N GLY A 61 3.90 20.59 4.25
CA GLY A 61 3.16 20.03 3.12
C GLY A 61 4.05 19.40 2.04
N LYS A 62 5.38 19.41 2.21
CA LYS A 62 6.30 18.71 1.30
C LYS A 62 6.02 17.20 1.24
N PHE A 63 5.59 16.61 2.35
CA PHE A 63 5.17 15.22 2.40
C PHE A 63 3.70 15.12 2.79
N THR A 64 2.95 14.34 2.02
CA THR A 64 1.52 14.11 2.26
C THR A 64 1.20 12.64 2.07
N ILE A 65 0.31 12.09 2.88
CA ILE A 65 -0.37 10.83 2.57
C ILE A 65 -1.62 11.17 1.80
N ASN A 66 -1.69 10.75 0.54
CA ASN A 66 -2.86 10.93 -0.29
C ASN A 66 -3.57 9.60 -0.51
N HIS A 67 -4.89 9.65 -0.71
CA HIS A 67 -5.70 8.48 -1.01
C HIS A 67 -6.27 8.56 -2.43
N ASP A 68 -6.18 7.45 -3.15
CA ASP A 68 -6.83 7.23 -4.45
C ASP A 68 -7.41 5.80 -4.52
N ALA A 69 -7.98 5.39 -5.65
CA ALA A 69 -8.58 4.06 -5.81
C ALA A 69 -7.62 2.90 -5.53
N SER A 70 -6.31 3.11 -5.66
CA SER A 70 -5.30 2.10 -5.35
C SER A 70 -4.89 2.09 -3.87
N GLY A 71 -5.31 3.08 -3.08
CA GLY A 71 -5.11 3.14 -1.64
C GLY A 71 -4.35 4.39 -1.20
N ASN A 72 -3.69 4.29 -0.04
CA ASN A 72 -2.91 5.37 0.54
C ASN A 72 -1.48 5.37 -0.02
N HIS A 73 -1.00 6.53 -0.43
CA HIS A 73 0.35 6.73 -1.00
C HIS A 73 1.07 7.83 -0.25
N LEU A 74 2.36 7.61 0.02
CA LEU A 74 3.23 8.64 0.56
C LEU A 74 3.78 9.44 -0.62
N ASN A 75 3.34 10.68 -0.74
CA ASN A 75 3.82 11.59 -1.77
C ASN A 75 4.81 12.59 -1.19
N MET A 76 5.91 12.79 -1.92
CA MET A 76 6.76 13.98 -1.79
C MET A 76 6.42 14.95 -2.92
N HIS A 77 6.15 16.21 -2.61
CA HIS A 77 5.90 17.25 -3.60
C HIS A 77 7.20 17.97 -3.92
N GLU A 78 7.63 17.88 -5.19
CA GLU A 78 8.80 18.60 -5.70
C GLU A 78 8.41 20.04 -6.06
N ASN A 79 7.17 20.23 -6.49
CA ASN A 79 6.52 21.51 -6.76
C ASN A 79 5.00 21.28 -6.89
N ASP A 80 4.22 22.36 -7.02
CA ASP A 80 2.76 22.33 -7.12
C ASP A 80 2.20 21.40 -8.22
N SER A 81 3.01 21.07 -9.23
CA SER A 81 2.60 20.26 -10.38
C SER A 81 3.20 18.85 -10.40
N THR A 82 4.15 18.53 -9.52
CA THR A 82 4.92 17.27 -9.55
C THR A 82 5.02 16.66 -8.16
N ALA A 83 4.51 15.43 -8.04
CA ALA A 83 4.64 14.62 -6.84
C ALA A 83 5.33 13.28 -7.16
N VAL A 84 6.15 12.81 -6.24
CA VAL A 84 6.81 11.51 -6.28
C VAL A 84 6.15 10.60 -5.26
N VAL A 85 5.73 9.41 -5.67
CA VAL A 85 5.23 8.37 -4.77
C VAL A 85 6.43 7.60 -4.21
N ILE A 86 6.63 7.72 -2.90
CA ILE A 86 7.75 7.12 -2.17
C ILE A 86 7.39 5.74 -1.63
N LEU A 87 6.18 5.62 -1.06
CA LEU A 87 5.59 4.37 -0.59
C LEU A 87 4.17 4.24 -1.14
N GLU A 88 3.79 3.02 -1.50
CA GLU A 88 2.47 2.66 -2.03
C GLU A 88 1.74 1.77 -1.03
N ASN A 89 0.41 1.87 -0.98
CA ASN A 89 -0.44 1.04 -0.10
C ASN A 89 -0.05 1.15 1.39
N ILE A 90 0.10 2.38 1.89
CA ILE A 90 0.37 2.60 3.32
C ILE A 90 -0.74 1.94 4.15
N SER A 91 -0.35 0.93 4.92
CA SER A 91 -1.23 0.20 5.82
C SER A 91 -1.41 0.95 7.14
N HIS A 92 -0.34 1.58 7.63
CA HIS A 92 -0.38 2.34 8.88
C HIS A 92 0.47 3.59 8.81
N TYR A 93 0.00 4.65 9.47
CA TYR A 93 0.76 5.86 9.67
C TYR A 93 0.44 6.50 11.02
N LYS A 94 1.36 7.30 11.56
CA LYS A 94 1.20 7.95 12.86
C LYS A 94 2.13 9.13 13.02
N ASP A 95 1.59 10.23 13.55
CA ASP A 95 2.39 11.34 14.06
C ASP A 95 2.81 11.08 15.51
N LYS A 96 4.12 11.20 15.76
CA LYS A 96 4.67 11.06 17.10
C LYS A 96 6.04 11.73 17.20
N ASN A 97 6.35 12.36 18.32
CA ASN A 97 7.67 12.95 18.58
C ASN A 97 8.15 13.88 17.44
N ASP A 98 7.25 14.73 16.92
CA ASP A 98 7.52 15.64 15.79
C ASP A 98 8.02 14.93 14.51
N LYS A 99 7.56 13.70 14.30
CA LYS A 99 7.84 12.87 13.13
C LYS A 99 6.57 12.20 12.63
N LEU A 100 6.46 12.05 11.32
CA LEU A 100 5.46 11.19 10.69
C LEU A 100 6.09 9.83 10.40
N TYR A 101 5.48 8.78 10.92
CA TYR A 101 5.85 7.38 10.64
C TYR A 101 4.85 6.81 9.65
N ALA A 102 5.33 6.12 8.62
CA ALA A 102 4.51 5.42 7.63
C ALA A 102 5.05 4.02 7.38
N VAL A 103 4.14 3.05 7.27
CA VAL A 103 4.43 1.64 7.02
C VAL A 103 3.62 1.19 5.81
N ALA A 104 4.29 0.56 4.87
CA ALA A 104 3.73 -0.04 3.67
C ALA A 104 4.32 -1.44 3.46
N PRO A 105 3.66 -2.31 2.66
CA PRO A 105 4.25 -3.59 2.28
C PRO A 105 5.62 -3.47 1.59
N CYS A 106 5.85 -2.37 0.86
CA CYS A 106 7.12 -2.12 0.18
C CYS A 106 8.21 -1.54 1.09
N GLY A 107 7.89 -1.11 2.32
CA GLY A 107 8.88 -0.54 3.23
C GLY A 107 8.32 0.41 4.27
N GLU A 108 9.22 1.09 4.97
CA GLU A 108 8.93 2.00 6.07
C GLU A 108 9.58 3.35 5.85
N THR A 109 8.97 4.39 6.40
CA THR A 109 9.52 5.73 6.34
C THR A 109 9.25 6.49 7.61
N VAL A 110 10.23 7.28 8.04
CA VAL A 110 10.05 8.32 9.06
C VAL A 110 10.44 9.67 8.47
N ILE A 111 9.54 10.65 8.59
CA ILE A 111 9.76 12.03 8.15
C ILE A 111 9.95 12.89 9.38
N ASP A 112 11.05 13.64 9.42
CA ASP A 112 11.33 14.57 10.51
C ASP A 112 10.78 15.98 10.24
N LYS A 113 10.72 16.79 11.30
CA LYS A 113 10.32 18.21 11.21
C LYS A 113 11.15 19.07 10.24
N SER A 114 12.32 18.59 9.81
CA SER A 114 13.17 19.27 8.83
C SER A 114 12.72 18.97 7.38
N ASN A 115 11.64 18.19 7.22
CA ASN A 115 11.17 17.64 5.95
C ASN A 115 12.24 16.75 5.28
N ILE A 116 12.91 15.91 6.08
CA ILE A 116 13.77 14.84 5.58
C ILE A 116 13.08 13.51 5.85
N ALA A 117 12.88 12.71 4.80
CA ALA A 117 12.36 11.36 4.90
C ALA A 117 13.51 10.36 4.92
N TYR A 118 13.55 9.53 5.94
CA TYR A 118 14.41 8.36 6.02
C TYR A 118 13.59 7.15 5.60
N VAL A 119 13.98 6.51 4.49
CA VAL A 119 13.17 5.53 3.77
C VAL A 119 13.92 4.20 3.72
N HIS A 120 13.33 3.15 4.27
CA HIS A 120 13.78 1.78 4.02
C HIS A 120 12.78 1.10 3.09
N ARG A 121 13.26 0.46 2.03
CA ARG A 121 12.39 -0.30 1.09
C ARG A 121 12.89 -1.72 0.95
N ASN A 122 11.97 -2.67 1.14
CA ASN A 122 12.21 -4.11 0.96
C ASN A 122 12.41 -4.47 -0.52
N ASP A 123 11.81 -3.68 -1.41
CA ASP A 123 11.86 -3.87 -2.86
C ASP A 123 12.87 -2.93 -3.54
N TYR A 124 13.79 -2.36 -2.76
CA TYR A 124 14.84 -1.51 -3.27
C TYR A 124 15.77 -2.28 -4.20
N ASP A 125 15.88 -1.81 -5.44
CA ASP A 125 16.83 -2.31 -6.41
C ASP A 125 17.50 -1.10 -7.10
N PRO A 126 18.77 -0.79 -6.76
CA PRO A 126 19.49 0.34 -7.35
C PRO A 126 19.78 0.17 -8.85
N THR A 127 19.51 -1.01 -9.42
CA THR A 127 19.71 -1.30 -10.84
C THR A 127 18.46 -1.07 -11.70
N ILE A 128 17.29 -0.87 -11.08
CA ILE A 128 16.02 -0.63 -11.76
C ILE A 128 15.70 0.87 -11.72
N ASP A 129 16.28 1.59 -12.67
CA ASP A 129 16.13 3.03 -12.84
C ASP A 129 14.95 3.35 -13.80
N LYS A 130 13.76 2.87 -13.47
CA LYS A 130 12.55 3.12 -14.26
C LYS A 130 11.51 3.83 -13.43
N ASP A 131 11.62 5.15 -13.46
CA ASP A 131 10.56 6.05 -13.02
C ASP A 131 9.37 5.96 -13.98
N ALA A 132 8.23 5.47 -13.50
CA ALA A 132 7.00 5.55 -14.25
C ALA A 132 6.36 6.92 -14.01
N LYS A 133 6.28 7.74 -15.06
CA LYS A 133 5.63 9.05 -15.00
C LYS A 133 4.23 8.96 -15.61
N ILE A 134 3.23 9.26 -14.81
CA ILE A 134 1.84 9.35 -15.28
C ILE A 134 1.32 10.78 -15.10
N THR A 135 0.41 11.18 -15.98
CA THR A 135 -0.33 12.44 -15.84
C THR A 135 -1.69 12.12 -15.25
N ARG A 136 -2.02 12.71 -14.10
CA ARG A 136 -3.34 12.58 -13.48
C ARG A 136 -3.80 13.96 -12.99
N GLY A 137 -4.99 14.38 -13.41
CA GLY A 137 -5.58 15.65 -12.94
C GLY A 137 -4.78 16.92 -13.26
N GLY A 138 -3.91 16.90 -14.27
CA GLY A 138 -3.02 18.02 -14.61
C GLY A 138 -1.70 18.05 -13.83
N SER A 139 -1.49 17.14 -12.88
CA SER A 139 -0.23 16.95 -12.17
C SER A 139 0.52 15.73 -12.71
N TYR A 140 1.85 15.78 -12.62
CA TYR A 140 2.73 14.66 -12.88
C TYR A 140 2.95 13.85 -11.60
N ILE A 141 2.67 12.56 -11.67
CA ILE A 141 2.96 11.62 -10.59
C ILE A 141 4.08 10.69 -11.07
N ILE A 142 5.18 10.68 -10.32
CA ILE A 142 6.34 9.84 -10.57
C ILE A 142 6.30 8.69 -9.57
N PHE A 143 6.23 7.46 -10.07
CA PHE A 143 6.40 6.25 -9.28
C PHE A 143 7.84 5.82 -9.41
N SER A 144 8.59 5.97 -8.31
CA SER A 144 10.01 5.63 -8.27
C SER A 144 10.29 4.75 -7.07
N LYS A 145 11.14 3.75 -7.28
CA LYS A 145 11.70 2.95 -6.19
C LYS A 145 12.87 3.66 -5.50
N HIS A 146 13.51 4.58 -6.22
CA HIS A 146 14.68 5.31 -5.77
C HIS A 146 14.75 6.67 -6.48
N TYR A 147 14.10 7.67 -5.89
CA TYR A 147 14.11 9.03 -6.42
C TYR A 147 15.20 9.85 -5.75
N ILE A 148 16.05 10.50 -6.55
CA ILE A 148 17.17 11.29 -6.02
C ILE A 148 16.64 12.68 -5.61
N SER A 149 16.67 12.98 -4.32
CA SER A 149 16.28 14.29 -3.76
C SER A 149 17.01 14.54 -2.43
N ASP A 150 17.35 15.79 -2.15
CA ASP A 150 18.01 16.19 -0.90
C ASP A 150 17.13 15.96 0.35
N SER A 151 15.83 15.72 0.14
CA SER A 151 14.88 15.41 1.21
C SER A 151 14.61 13.93 1.40
N LEU A 152 15.29 13.05 0.66
CA LEU A 152 15.15 11.60 0.77
C LEU A 152 16.50 10.98 1.14
N ILE A 153 16.51 10.22 2.22
CA ILE A 153 17.65 9.41 2.65
C ILE A 153 17.22 7.96 2.65
N TYR A 154 17.73 7.17 1.70
CA TYR A 154 17.46 5.75 1.63
C TYR A 154 18.38 4.99 2.59
N LEU A 155 17.78 4.10 3.39
CA LEU A 155 18.45 3.23 4.34
C LEU A 155 18.60 1.83 3.77
N ASP A 156 19.78 1.24 3.93
CA ASP A 156 20.10 -0.09 3.41
C ASP A 156 19.34 -1.19 4.15
N SER A 157 19.07 -0.98 5.45
CA SER A 157 18.36 -1.92 6.32
C SER A 157 17.37 -1.22 7.23
N TYR A 158 16.30 -1.93 7.62
CA TYR A 158 15.40 -1.51 8.71
C TYR A 158 16.18 -1.24 10.02
N ASP A 159 17.28 -1.95 10.24
CA ASP A 159 18.13 -1.77 11.42
C ASP A 159 18.91 -0.45 11.44
N ASP A 160 18.93 0.29 10.33
CA ASP A 160 19.59 1.60 10.23
C ASP A 160 18.72 2.74 10.79
N PHE A 161 17.40 2.51 10.96
CA PHE A 161 16.57 3.41 11.77
C PHE A 161 17.08 3.42 13.20
N ASN A 162 17.01 4.53 13.93
CA ASN A 162 17.37 4.50 15.35
C ASN A 162 16.38 3.61 16.16
N GLU A 163 16.83 3.14 17.32
CA GLU A 163 16.06 2.21 18.18
C GLU A 163 14.68 2.79 18.59
N THR A 164 14.58 4.11 18.77
CA THR A 164 13.33 4.77 19.15
C THR A 164 12.31 4.70 18.03
N ASP A 165 12.73 4.92 16.78
CA ASP A 165 11.88 4.87 15.60
C ASP A 165 11.43 3.44 15.32
N ARG A 166 12.32 2.45 15.40
CA ARG A 166 11.94 1.02 15.27
C ARG A 166 10.88 0.58 16.28
N LYS A 167 11.05 0.96 17.55
CA LYS A 167 10.04 0.70 18.60
C LYS A 167 8.68 1.34 18.31
N ILE A 168 8.65 2.41 17.52
CA ILE A 168 7.40 3.05 17.11
C ILE A 168 6.78 2.28 15.94
N PHE A 169 7.57 1.89 14.95
CA PHE A 169 7.10 1.04 13.85
C PHE A 169 6.52 -0.29 14.35
N ASP A 170 7.20 -0.99 15.25
CA ASP A 170 6.73 -2.25 15.81
C ASP A 170 5.35 -2.08 16.48
N LYS A 171 5.17 -0.99 17.24
CA LYS A 171 3.90 -0.66 17.90
C LYS A 171 2.77 -0.21 16.97
N ILE A 172 3.10 0.24 15.77
CA ILE A 172 2.11 0.68 14.78
C ILE A 172 1.68 -0.51 13.91
N LYS A 173 2.56 -1.51 13.76
CA LYS A 173 2.31 -2.77 13.06
C LYS A 173 1.50 -3.78 13.89
N ASP A 174 1.60 -3.71 15.22
CA ASP A 174 0.80 -4.48 16.20
C ASP A 174 -0.68 -4.04 16.24
#